data_AF-A0A7D7LLI3-F1
#
_entry.id   AF-A0A7D7LLI3-F1
#
_cell.length_a   1.000
_cell.length_b   1.000
_cell.length_c   1.000
_cell.angle_alpha   90.00
_cell.angle_beta   90.00
_cell.angle_gamma   90.00
#
_symmetry.space_group_name_H-M   'P 1'
#
loop_
_entity.id
_entity.type
_entity.pdbx_description
1 polymer ?
#
loop_
_entity_poly.entity_id
_entity_poly.type
_entity_poly.pdbx_seq_one_letter_code
_entity_poly.pdbx_strand_id
1 'polypeptide(L)'
;MGRPAARITDNVAHPLPPVLTGGPGSPNVLIGSLPAWRGVLAAAVPGLQSAKTSSDIAIKAAEAATLAAAGTPGAPAALAAEQTAKTTAASTMGSAIAAAAAGADIHNCATPLPVPPHGPGVVIDGSQTVLINNLPASRMGDTILEALGPPNKIIKGNPTVLIGG
;
A
#
# COMPACT_ATOMS: atom_id res chain seq x y z
N MET A 1 7.90 23.57 1.26
CA MET A 1 6.48 24.01 1.35
C MET A 1 5.63 22.83 1.83
N GLY A 2 4.57 23.05 2.59
CA GLY A 2 3.70 21.98 3.07
C GLY A 2 2.83 21.38 1.96
N ARG A 3 2.41 20.13 2.12
CA ARG A 3 1.48 19.41 1.23
C ARG A 3 0.14 19.18 1.94
N PRO A 4 -0.99 19.14 1.22
CA PRO A 4 -2.30 18.84 1.80
C PRO A 4 -2.26 17.58 2.66
N ALA A 5 -2.73 17.67 3.90
CA ALA A 5 -2.71 16.56 4.85
C ALA A 5 -3.71 15.46 4.45
N ALA A 6 -3.29 14.20 4.50
CA ALA A 6 -4.12 13.06 4.15
C ALA A 6 -4.92 12.54 5.34
N ARG A 7 -6.09 11.98 5.05
CA ARG A 7 -7.10 11.56 6.03
C ARG A 7 -7.83 10.34 5.53
N ILE A 8 -8.53 9.66 6.43
CA ILE A 8 -9.46 8.61 6.01
C ILE A 8 -10.42 9.15 4.95
N THR A 9 -10.72 8.35 3.93
CA THR A 9 -11.54 8.65 2.75
C THR A 9 -10.97 9.65 1.74
N ASP A 10 -9.78 10.23 1.95
CA ASP A 10 -9.13 11.00 0.89
C ASP A 10 -8.71 10.07 -0.28
N ASN A 11 -8.78 10.60 -1.51
CA ASN A 11 -8.60 9.79 -2.71
C ASN A 11 -7.20 9.19 -2.86
N VAL A 12 -7.16 7.97 -3.39
CA VAL A 12 -5.93 7.29 -3.83
C VAL A 12 -5.98 7.04 -5.34
N ALA A 13 -4.82 6.78 -5.95
CA ALA A 13 -4.68 6.60 -7.40
C ALA A 13 -5.27 5.26 -7.87
N HIS A 14 -5.27 4.24 -7.02
CA HIS A 14 -5.88 2.95 -7.36
C HIS A 14 -7.41 3.03 -7.32
N PRO A 15 -8.12 2.36 -8.23
CA PRO A 15 -9.54 2.58 -8.45
C PRO A 15 -10.46 1.89 -7.44
N LEU A 16 -9.98 0.86 -6.72
CA LEU A 16 -10.84 0.02 -5.88
C LEU A 16 -10.24 -0.24 -4.49
N PRO A 17 -10.78 0.38 -3.43
CA PRO A 17 -11.60 1.58 -3.46
C PRO A 17 -10.77 2.82 -3.84
N PRO A 18 -11.37 3.87 -4.44
CA PRO A 18 -10.64 5.05 -4.89
C PRO A 18 -10.29 6.02 -3.76
N VAL A 19 -10.22 5.52 -2.52
CA VAL A 19 -10.05 6.28 -1.29
C VAL A 19 -9.28 5.50 -0.23
N LEU A 20 -8.62 6.22 0.68
CA LEU A 20 -8.06 5.66 1.91
C LEU A 20 -9.17 5.03 2.75
N THR A 21 -9.13 3.70 2.85
CA THR A 21 -10.06 2.86 3.64
C THR A 21 -9.30 1.92 4.56
N GLY A 22 -10.01 1.20 5.43
CA GLY A 22 -9.42 0.30 6.41
C GLY A 22 -9.32 1.04 7.73
N GLY A 23 -8.16 1.61 8.02
CA GLY A 23 -7.96 2.49 9.18
C GLY A 23 -6.95 1.92 10.17
N PRO A 24 -7.00 2.36 11.44
CA PRO A 24 -8.11 3.09 12.09
C PRO A 24 -8.19 4.59 11.77
N GLY A 25 -7.14 5.19 11.20
CA GLY A 25 -6.93 6.64 11.27
C GLY A 25 -6.49 7.05 12.67
N SER A 26 -6.08 8.31 12.85
CA SER A 26 -5.79 8.84 14.18
C SER A 26 -7.05 8.81 15.08
N PRO A 27 -6.96 8.29 16.32
CA PRO A 27 -8.10 8.22 17.23
C PRO A 27 -8.50 9.58 17.82
N ASN A 28 -7.65 10.60 17.71
CA ASN A 28 -7.84 11.88 18.40
C ASN A 28 -7.39 13.12 17.61
N VAL A 29 -6.71 12.96 16.47
CA VAL A 29 -6.36 14.07 15.58
C VAL A 29 -7.24 14.02 14.35
N LEU A 30 -8.17 14.98 14.28
CA LEU A 30 -9.03 15.18 13.12
C LEU A 30 -8.50 16.33 12.26
N ILE A 31 -8.52 16.15 10.95
CA ILE A 31 -8.17 17.17 9.96
C ILE A 31 -9.41 17.39 9.11
N GLY A 32 -10.00 18.59 9.12
CA GLY A 32 -11.30 18.83 8.45
C GLY A 32 -12.35 17.78 8.81
N SER A 33 -12.50 17.51 10.11
CA SER A 33 -13.47 16.57 10.70
C SER A 33 -13.29 15.08 10.38
N LEU A 34 -12.19 14.68 9.72
CA LEU A 34 -11.86 13.28 9.44
C LEU A 34 -10.57 12.87 10.15
N PRO A 35 -10.47 11.64 10.67
CA PRO A 35 -9.23 11.09 11.21
C PRO A 35 -8.03 11.29 10.29
N ALA A 36 -6.96 11.88 10.81
CA ALA A 36 -5.71 12.04 10.08
C ALA A 36 -5.08 10.69 9.76
N TRP A 37 -4.47 10.55 8.58
CA TRP A 37 -3.81 9.32 8.15
C TRP A 37 -2.32 9.33 8.49
N ARG A 38 -1.81 8.20 8.99
CA ARG A 38 -0.47 8.04 9.54
C ARG A 38 0.28 6.95 8.80
N GLY A 39 1.51 7.25 8.39
CA GLY A 39 2.42 6.30 7.77
C GLY A 39 3.24 5.52 8.80
N VAL A 40 3.96 4.52 8.33
CA VAL A 40 4.86 3.72 9.17
C VAL A 40 6.10 4.52 9.56
N LEU A 41 6.75 4.10 10.63
CA LEU A 41 8.04 4.65 11.05
C LEU A 41 9.09 4.42 9.96
N ALA A 42 9.97 5.41 9.74
CA ALA A 42 11.03 5.35 8.72
C ALA A 42 11.93 4.10 8.86
N ALA A 43 12.11 3.59 10.08
CA ALA A 43 12.89 2.38 10.34
C ALA A 43 12.30 1.11 9.70
N ALA A 44 10.98 1.03 9.49
CA ALA A 44 10.33 -0.12 8.87
C ALA A 44 10.40 -0.12 7.34
N VAL A 45 10.63 1.04 6.73
CA VAL A 45 10.52 1.26 5.27
C VAL A 45 11.49 0.39 4.46
N PRO A 46 12.79 0.30 4.78
CA PRO A 46 13.73 -0.52 4.00
C PRO A 46 13.35 -2.01 3.99
N GLY A 47 12.85 -2.52 5.13
CA GLY A 47 12.39 -3.91 5.24
C GLY A 47 11.19 -4.18 4.34
N LEU A 48 10.19 -3.31 4.35
CA LEU A 48 9.00 -3.41 3.50
C LEU A 48 9.37 -3.33 2.01
N GLN A 49 10.23 -2.39 1.62
CA GLN A 49 10.65 -2.22 0.23
C GLN A 49 11.46 -3.40 -0.29
N SER A 50 12.36 -3.96 0.53
CA SER A 50 13.14 -5.15 0.19
C SER A 50 12.23 -6.38 0.01
N ALA A 51 11.28 -6.59 0.94
CA ALA A 51 10.29 -7.65 0.84
C ALA A 51 9.43 -7.50 -0.43
N LYS A 52 8.92 -6.29 -0.70
CA LYS A 52 8.10 -6.01 -1.88
C LYS A 52 8.87 -6.24 -3.18
N THR A 53 10.13 -5.81 -3.24
CA THR A 53 11.00 -6.03 -4.40
C THR A 53 11.17 -7.52 -4.69
N SER A 54 11.40 -8.32 -3.65
CA SER A 54 11.55 -9.78 -3.77
C SER A 54 10.26 -10.44 -4.24
N SER A 55 9.11 -10.06 -3.68
CA SER A 55 7.80 -10.53 -4.12
C SER A 55 7.50 -10.16 -5.58
N ASP A 56 7.82 -8.93 -5.99
CA ASP A 56 7.55 -8.46 -7.36
C ASP A 56 8.40 -9.17 -8.40
N ILE A 57 9.66 -9.49 -8.08
CA ILE A 57 10.52 -10.29 -8.95
C ILE A 57 9.92 -11.68 -9.15
N ALA A 58 9.48 -12.33 -8.07
CA ALA A 58 8.89 -13.67 -8.13
C ALA A 58 7.58 -13.68 -8.94
N ILE A 59 6.71 -12.69 -8.74
CA ILE A 59 5.45 -12.56 -9.48
C ILE A 59 5.71 -12.33 -10.97
N LYS A 60 6.60 -11.39 -11.32
CA LYS A 60 6.93 -11.10 -12.72
C LYS A 60 7.52 -12.29 -13.44
N ALA A 61 8.36 -13.08 -12.75
CA ALA A 61 8.90 -14.31 -13.31
C ALA A 61 7.80 -15.34 -13.60
N ALA A 62 6.83 -15.49 -12.70
CA ALA A 62 5.71 -16.41 -12.90
C ALA A 62 4.74 -15.94 -13.99
N GLU A 63 4.43 -14.63 -14.05
CA GLU A 63 3.62 -14.03 -15.13
C GLU A 63 4.28 -14.19 -16.50
N ALA A 64 5.61 -14.02 -16.58
CA ALA A 64 6.37 -14.27 -17.80
C ALA A 64 6.32 -15.75 -18.22
N ALA A 65 6.35 -16.68 -17.26
CA ALA A 65 6.23 -18.11 -17.54
C ALA A 65 4.83 -18.47 -18.07
N THR A 66 3.76 -17.89 -17.49
CA THR A 66 2.40 -18.05 -18.00
C THR A 66 2.27 -17.52 -19.41
N LEU A 67 2.82 -16.32 -19.68
CA LEU A 67 2.81 -15.73 -21.02
C LEU A 67 3.56 -16.61 -22.03
N ALA A 68 4.71 -17.16 -21.66
CA ALA A 68 5.49 -18.05 -22.51
C ALA A 68 4.79 -19.38 -22.79
N ALA A 69 4.00 -19.89 -21.84
CA ALA A 69 3.26 -21.14 -21.99
C ALA A 69 1.92 -20.98 -22.75
N ALA A 70 1.50 -19.76 -23.08
CA ALA A 70 0.22 -19.47 -23.71
C ALA A 70 0.05 -20.27 -25.03
N GLY A 71 -1.10 -20.92 -25.19
CA GLY A 71 -1.40 -21.76 -26.36
C GLY A 71 -0.76 -23.15 -26.36
N THR A 72 0.06 -23.48 -25.35
CA THR A 72 0.63 -24.83 -25.18
C THR A 72 -0.21 -25.68 -24.21
N PRO A 73 -0.08 -27.02 -24.22
CA PRO A 73 -0.67 -27.88 -23.19
C PRO A 73 -0.20 -27.56 -21.75
N GLY A 74 0.93 -26.86 -21.60
CA GLY A 74 1.49 -26.44 -20.31
C GLY A 74 0.86 -25.18 -19.71
N ALA A 75 0.02 -24.44 -20.46
CA ALA A 75 -0.57 -23.18 -20.01
C ALA A 75 -1.32 -23.30 -18.66
N PRO A 76 -2.13 -24.35 -18.38
CA PRO A 76 -2.81 -24.48 -17.09
C PRO A 76 -1.85 -24.64 -15.91
N ALA A 77 -0.73 -25.36 -16.10
CA ALA A 77 0.26 -25.57 -15.05
C ALA A 77 1.04 -24.28 -14.74
N ALA A 78 1.39 -23.50 -15.77
CA ALA A 78 2.06 -22.21 -15.59
C ALA A 78 1.15 -21.20 -14.86
N LEU A 79 -0.14 -21.13 -15.23
CA LEU A 79 -1.12 -20.28 -14.55
C LEU A 79 -1.33 -20.70 -13.08
N ALA A 80 -1.36 -22.01 -12.79
CA ALA A 80 -1.45 -22.48 -11.41
C ALA A 80 -0.22 -22.05 -10.58
N ALA A 81 0.98 -22.14 -11.14
CA ALA A 81 2.21 -21.69 -10.49
C ALA A 81 2.24 -20.17 -10.27
N GLU A 82 1.79 -19.38 -11.25
CA GLU A 82 1.60 -17.93 -11.11
C GLU A 82 0.64 -17.61 -9.96
N GLN A 83 -0.50 -18.30 -9.90
CA GLN A 83 -1.50 -18.07 -8.87
C GLN A 83 -0.99 -18.41 -7.46
N THR A 84 -0.19 -19.48 -7.34
CA THR A 84 0.52 -19.82 -6.10
C THR A 84 1.50 -18.71 -5.73
N ALA A 85 2.34 -18.24 -6.67
CA ALA A 85 3.31 -17.17 -6.41
C ALA A 85 2.64 -15.88 -5.92
N LYS A 86 1.54 -15.47 -6.56
CA LYS A 86 0.75 -14.29 -6.15
C LYS A 86 0.12 -14.45 -4.76
N THR A 87 -0.42 -15.63 -4.45
CA THR A 87 -1.04 -15.91 -3.15
C THR A 87 -0.01 -15.94 -2.02
N THR A 88 1.16 -16.55 -2.26
CA THR A 88 2.28 -16.54 -1.32
C THR A 88 2.77 -15.11 -1.09
N ALA A 89 3.01 -14.35 -2.16
CA ALA A 89 3.42 -12.96 -2.03
C ALA A 89 2.41 -12.10 -1.25
N ALA A 90 1.12 -12.25 -1.54
CA ALA A 90 0.06 -11.52 -0.83
C ALA A 90 0.06 -11.81 0.68
N SER A 91 0.18 -13.09 1.08
CA SER A 91 0.16 -13.49 2.48
C SER A 91 1.44 -13.09 3.23
N THR A 92 2.62 -13.25 2.60
CA THR A 92 3.90 -12.82 3.17
C THR A 92 3.95 -11.31 3.34
N MET A 93 3.61 -10.55 2.29
CA MET A 93 3.61 -9.09 2.36
C MET A 93 2.52 -8.56 3.28
N GLY A 94 1.33 -9.15 3.29
CA GLY A 94 0.27 -8.76 4.22
C GLY A 94 0.69 -8.92 5.68
N SER A 95 1.39 -10.00 6.01
CA SER A 95 1.94 -10.23 7.34
C SER A 95 3.05 -9.23 7.69
N ALA A 96 3.94 -8.95 6.74
CA ALA A 96 5.01 -7.95 6.91
C ALA A 96 4.43 -6.54 7.15
N ILE A 97 3.39 -6.17 6.40
CA ILE A 97 2.69 -4.88 6.54
C ILE A 97 1.99 -4.79 7.89
N ALA A 98 1.29 -5.84 8.32
CA ALA A 98 0.64 -5.87 9.63
C ALA A 98 1.65 -5.71 10.77
N ALA A 99 2.80 -6.39 10.68
CA ALA A 99 3.89 -6.27 11.66
C ALA A 99 4.53 -4.87 11.65
N ALA A 100 4.75 -4.30 10.47
CA ALA A 100 5.38 -2.99 10.30
C ALA A 100 4.47 -1.82 10.64
N ALA A 101 3.15 -2.00 10.56
CA ALA A 101 2.18 -0.94 10.83
C ALA A 101 2.41 -0.33 12.22
N ALA A 102 2.59 -1.16 13.25
CA ALA A 102 2.89 -0.70 14.62
C ALA A 102 1.99 0.47 15.09
N GLY A 103 0.70 0.44 14.71
CA GLY A 103 -0.28 1.49 14.98
C GLY A 103 -0.52 2.50 13.85
N ALA A 104 0.28 2.48 12.79
CA ALA A 104 0.05 3.20 11.54
C ALA A 104 -1.17 2.67 10.79
N ASP A 105 -1.69 3.50 9.89
CA ASP A 105 -2.96 3.23 9.23
C ASP A 105 -2.74 2.33 8.01
N ILE A 106 -3.55 1.27 7.92
CA ILE A 106 -3.48 0.30 6.83
C ILE A 106 -4.60 0.59 5.84
N HIS A 107 -4.22 0.81 4.58
CA HIS A 107 -5.11 0.90 3.44
C HIS A 107 -5.47 -0.50 2.95
N ASN A 108 -6.76 -0.82 2.79
CA ASN A 108 -7.18 -2.05 2.13
C ASN A 108 -7.52 -1.79 0.65
N CYS A 109 -6.60 -2.14 -0.25
CA CYS A 109 -6.81 -2.05 -1.68
C CYS A 109 -7.41 -3.37 -2.21
N ALA A 110 -8.54 -3.24 -2.91
CA ALA A 110 -9.24 -4.35 -3.56
C ALA A 110 -9.02 -4.36 -5.07
N THR A 111 -8.12 -3.51 -5.60
CA THR A 111 -7.73 -3.52 -7.02
C THR A 111 -7.15 -4.90 -7.38
N PRO A 112 -7.69 -5.58 -8.40
CA PRO A 112 -7.23 -6.93 -8.77
C PRO A 112 -5.83 -6.92 -9.44
N LEU A 113 -4.98 -7.91 -9.13
CA LEU A 113 -3.76 -8.23 -9.90
C LEU A 113 -3.92 -9.60 -10.61
N PRO A 114 -4.79 -9.64 -11.63
CA PRO A 114 -5.85 -10.65 -11.68
C PRO A 114 -6.39 -11.09 -10.31
N VAL A 115 -6.11 -12.28 -9.80
CA VAL A 115 -6.40 -12.68 -8.41
C VAL A 115 -5.05 -13.00 -7.76
N PRO A 116 -4.82 -12.70 -6.47
CA PRO A 116 -5.68 -11.98 -5.53
C PRO A 116 -5.59 -10.44 -5.67
N PRO A 117 -6.44 -9.68 -4.97
CA PRO A 117 -6.33 -8.22 -4.91
C PRO A 117 -5.02 -7.73 -4.30
N HIS A 118 -4.71 -6.44 -4.53
CA HIS A 118 -3.54 -5.76 -4.00
C HIS A 118 -3.36 -5.92 -2.49
N GLY A 119 -4.46 -5.90 -1.73
CA GLY A 119 -4.48 -6.22 -0.32
C GLY A 119 -4.10 -5.05 0.59
N PRO A 120 -3.57 -5.31 1.80
CA PRO A 120 -3.21 -4.27 2.75
C PRO A 120 -2.03 -3.44 2.23
N GLY A 121 -1.97 -2.17 2.61
CA GLY A 121 -0.88 -1.26 2.30
C GLY A 121 -0.67 -0.19 3.36
N VAL A 122 0.56 0.31 3.46
CA VAL A 122 0.92 1.36 4.43
C VAL A 122 1.65 2.51 3.75
N VAL A 123 1.51 3.72 4.28
CA VAL A 123 2.25 4.88 3.78
C VAL A 123 3.70 4.79 4.24
N ILE A 124 4.64 4.81 3.30
CA ILE A 124 6.08 4.58 3.56
C ILE A 124 6.96 5.84 3.46
N ASP A 125 6.40 6.98 3.06
CA ASP A 125 7.12 8.24 2.83
C ASP A 125 6.35 9.45 3.43
N GLY A 126 5.71 9.21 4.58
CA GLY A 126 5.06 10.24 5.39
C GLY A 126 6.02 11.35 5.86
N SER A 127 5.48 12.35 6.56
CA SER A 127 6.28 13.48 7.04
C SER A 127 7.43 13.07 7.98
N GLN A 128 8.62 13.64 7.76
CA GLN A 128 9.79 13.44 8.63
C GLN A 128 9.79 14.37 9.85
N THR A 129 8.97 15.43 9.82
CA THR A 129 9.01 16.51 10.81
C THR A 129 7.68 16.69 11.55
N VAL A 130 6.59 16.11 11.05
CA VAL A 130 5.26 16.18 11.66
C VAL A 130 4.78 14.77 11.99
N LEU A 131 4.60 14.52 13.29
CA LEU A 131 4.10 13.26 13.80
C LEU A 131 2.68 13.43 14.33
N ILE A 132 1.84 12.43 14.08
CA ILE A 132 0.49 12.29 14.63
C ILE A 132 0.46 10.96 15.37
N ASN A 133 0.22 11.01 16.68
CA ASN A 133 0.33 9.84 17.58
C ASN A 133 1.69 9.12 17.44
N ASN A 134 2.77 9.89 17.40
CA ASN A 134 4.13 9.38 17.26
C ASN A 134 4.44 8.66 15.92
N LEU A 135 3.58 8.82 14.92
CA LEU A 135 3.73 8.23 13.59
C LEU A 135 3.76 9.34 12.51
N PRO A 136 4.53 9.18 11.43
CA PRO A 136 4.60 10.15 10.34
C PRO A 136 3.22 10.55 9.80
N ALA A 137 2.91 11.84 9.77
CA ALA A 137 1.67 12.31 9.17
C ALA A 137 1.70 12.15 7.65
N SER A 138 0.65 11.57 7.07
CA SER A 138 0.55 11.34 5.62
C SER A 138 0.01 12.57 4.89
N ARG A 139 0.38 12.71 3.61
CA ARG A 139 0.13 13.88 2.77
C ARG A 139 -0.25 13.48 1.35
N MET A 140 -0.94 14.37 0.64
CA MET A 140 -1.19 14.23 -0.80
C MET A 140 0.12 14.06 -1.56
N GLY A 141 0.31 12.91 -2.21
CA GLY A 141 1.46 12.47 -3.01
C GLY A 141 2.29 11.36 -2.35
N ASP A 142 2.01 11.04 -1.09
CA ASP A 142 2.72 9.99 -0.35
C ASP A 142 2.33 8.63 -0.94
N THR A 143 3.28 7.70 -0.89
CA THR A 143 3.23 6.35 -1.43
C THR A 143 2.66 5.39 -0.42
N ILE A 144 1.61 4.69 -0.82
CA ILE A 144 1.11 3.51 -0.14
C ILE A 144 1.80 2.30 -0.78
N LEU A 145 2.63 1.61 0.01
CA LEU A 145 3.19 0.32 -0.38
C LEU A 145 2.17 -0.76 -0.04
N GLU A 146 1.58 -1.35 -1.07
CA GLU A 146 0.58 -2.41 -0.97
C GLU A 146 1.24 -3.79 -1.07
N ALA A 147 0.55 -4.83 -0.57
CA ALA A 147 1.08 -6.18 -0.53
C ALA A 147 1.37 -6.72 -1.94
N LEU A 148 0.49 -6.44 -2.89
CA LEU A 148 0.67 -6.70 -4.31
C LEU A 148 0.43 -5.43 -5.13
N GLY A 149 0.75 -5.49 -6.42
CA GLY A 149 0.46 -4.44 -7.37
C GLY A 149 1.51 -3.32 -7.41
N PRO A 150 1.34 -2.36 -8.34
CA PRO A 150 2.22 -1.19 -8.42
C PRO A 150 2.03 -0.25 -7.23
N PRO A 151 2.96 0.69 -6.97
CA PRO A 151 2.79 1.69 -5.92
C PRO A 151 1.46 2.46 -6.06
N ASN A 152 0.75 2.64 -4.96
CA ASN A 152 -0.43 3.50 -4.89
C ASN A 152 -0.05 4.87 -4.32
N LYS A 153 -0.77 5.91 -4.71
CA LYS A 153 -0.50 7.30 -4.32
C LYS A 153 -1.73 7.91 -3.71
N ILE A 154 -1.55 8.65 -2.62
CA ILE A 154 -2.59 9.55 -2.11
C ILE A 154 -2.69 10.73 -3.08
N ILE A 155 -3.81 10.91 -3.77
CA ILE A 155 -3.97 11.95 -4.81
C ILE A 155 -4.76 13.16 -4.33
N LYS A 156 -5.35 13.10 -3.13
CA LYS A 156 -6.07 14.21 -2.52
C LYS A 156 -5.76 14.28 -1.03
N GLY A 157 -5.86 15.47 -0.46
CA GLY A 157 -5.78 15.72 0.98
C GLY A 157 -6.62 16.93 1.35
N ASN A 158 -6.61 17.32 2.62
CA ASN A 158 -7.25 18.55 3.07
C ASN A 158 -6.47 19.79 2.54
N PRO A 159 -7.09 20.64 1.70
CA PRO A 159 -6.40 21.77 1.10
C PRO A 159 -6.07 22.91 2.07
N THR A 160 -6.71 22.98 3.24
CA THR A 160 -6.50 24.05 4.24
C THR A 160 -5.54 23.66 5.34
N VAL A 161 -5.13 22.38 5.42
CA VAL A 161 -4.14 21.89 6.39
C VAL A 161 -2.92 21.37 5.64
N LEU A 162 -1.84 22.13 5.70
CA LEU A 162 -0.59 21.81 5.00
C LEU A 162 0.44 21.25 5.98
N ILE A 163 0.91 20.04 5.72
CA ILE A 163 1.90 19.34 6.54
C ILE A 163 3.26 19.38 5.83
N GLY A 164 4.28 19.83 6.56
CA GLY A 164 5.66 19.87 6.11
C GLY A 164 6.32 18.48 6.05
N GLY A 165 7.62 18.45 5.80
CA GLY A 165 8.42 17.24 5.81
C GLY A 165 9.78 17.54 5.22
#